data_AF-A0A3G2S596-F1
#
_entry.id   AF-A0A3G2S596-F1
#
_cell.length_a   1.000
_cell.length_b   1.000
_cell.length_c   1.000
_cell.angle_alpha   90.00
_cell.angle_beta   90.00
_cell.angle_gamma   90.00
#
_symmetry.space_group_name_H-M   'P 1'
#
loop_
_entity.id
_entity.type
_entity.pdbx_description
1 polymer ?
#
loop_
_entity_poly.entity_id
_entity_poly.type
_entity_poly.pdbx_seq_one_letter_code
_entity_poly.pdbx_strand_id
1 'polypeptide(L)'
;MHPSWVAYGIQGAVQYIRRHAPGCFRSIDLRDLVHARIAIDATLLTQRLFYRASTDPARHVTGCREVIQALHRVPCHPIMVFDHPNARLPQKAREHARRRAAHHLALQRHSWESARHARLEALAACADAHASLTDGEKAQLSERLRQWQRCDLRGAQTYAPLAEEQRESLLQHTLDPAAQFEDDAYASFRDDEYEIVDEPEVADDFEPVAVSTLDQLAHAIHALRQEYAQLARPRETLSQRSLSCAEEHVYASFESGALGADACLVSHDPTQWQTIRHELERAVQRLEWEDGRWTSDTQGPSIRVRDIITYLCAWSTRLMRIYQRSSRLVPKQAYVDVMELCRHLHVPVLVSGDGTKEGGPLHEAEALASALVRDGYADMVASEDSDVLLYQVPLLRGLSNMSLELVDTLRVYPHMFPQATSPFDAFLEFALLCGTDFNRTVPGIAATTACRSIAQYGSVEAVLRMSEPRYAPPDQLEMDAYLAELEEARSIFLHPPRIELAMAEEAGLRLKSALPSCEPEPPWATFLHTHACLSPI
;
A
#
# COMPACT_ATOMS: atom_id res chain seq x y z
N MET A 1 11.90 -6.78 -0.15
CA MET A 1 11.00 -5.66 0.19
C MET A 1 9.84 -6.22 0.99
N HIS A 2 9.76 -5.91 2.29
CA HIS A 2 8.49 -6.08 3.01
C HIS A 2 7.46 -5.18 2.32
N PRO A 3 6.20 -5.63 2.12
CA PRO A 3 5.16 -4.71 1.74
C PRO A 3 5.23 -3.54 2.71
N SER A 4 5.38 -2.32 2.20
CA SER A 4 5.17 -1.13 3.01
C SER A 4 3.75 -1.27 3.53
N TRP A 5 3.62 -1.71 4.78
CA TRP A 5 2.38 -1.62 5.50
C TRP A 5 2.07 -0.14 5.47
N VAL A 6 1.08 0.26 4.66
CA VAL A 6 0.47 1.57 4.83
C VAL A 6 -0.01 1.55 6.28
N ALA A 7 0.70 2.29 7.13
CA ALA A 7 0.30 2.46 8.51
C ALA A 7 -0.96 3.33 8.44
N TYR A 8 -2.08 2.79 8.89
CA TYR A 8 -3.32 3.53 9.04
C TYR A 8 -3.27 4.24 10.40
N GLY A 9 -3.45 5.57 10.36
CA GLY A 9 -3.32 6.45 11.52
C GLY A 9 -1.88 6.70 11.97
N ILE A 10 -1.71 6.87 13.28
CA ILE A 10 -0.45 7.23 13.95
C ILE A 10 0.76 6.37 13.54
N GLN A 11 1.73 7.00 12.85
CA GLN A 11 2.89 6.30 12.29
C GLN A 11 3.75 5.58 13.34
N GLY A 12 3.78 4.24 13.27
CA GLY A 12 4.66 3.39 14.10
C GLY A 12 4.29 3.32 15.58
N ALA A 13 3.19 3.96 16.00
CA ALA A 13 2.79 4.04 17.40
C ALA A 13 2.47 2.66 17.98
N VAL A 14 1.67 1.86 17.29
CA VAL A 14 1.30 0.51 17.73
C VAL A 14 2.52 -0.36 18.06
N GLN A 15 3.51 -0.46 17.16
CA GLN A 15 4.69 -1.29 17.40
C GLN A 15 5.55 -0.73 18.53
N TYR A 16 5.52 0.58 18.75
CA TYR A 16 6.19 1.23 19.87
C TYR A 16 5.47 0.91 21.19
N ILE A 17 4.16 1.12 21.27
CA ILE A 17 3.34 0.83 22.47
C ILE A 17 3.48 -0.65 22.83
N ARG A 18 3.42 -1.59 21.87
CA ARG A 18 3.59 -3.02 22.15
C ARG A 18 4.93 -3.36 22.79
N ARG A 19 6.00 -2.63 22.45
CA ARG A 19 7.34 -2.83 23.03
C ARG A 19 7.47 -2.24 24.44
N HIS A 20 6.81 -1.11 24.71
CA HIS A 20 6.98 -0.34 25.94
C HIS A 20 5.88 -0.55 26.98
N ALA A 21 4.68 -0.95 26.55
CA ALA A 21 3.50 -1.20 27.37
C ALA A 21 2.75 -2.47 26.91
N PRO A 22 3.41 -3.65 26.88
CA PRO A 22 2.79 -4.89 26.39
C PRO A 22 1.56 -5.31 27.21
N GLY A 23 1.48 -4.92 28.49
CA GLY A 23 0.34 -5.21 29.36
C GLY A 23 -0.97 -4.49 28.97
N CYS A 24 -0.92 -3.53 28.05
CA CYS A 24 -2.10 -2.88 27.46
C CYS A 24 -2.71 -3.69 26.31
N PHE A 25 -2.05 -4.75 25.85
CA PHE A 25 -2.54 -5.65 24.82
C PHE A 25 -2.94 -7.00 25.43
N ARG A 26 -4.02 -7.57 24.91
CA ARG A 26 -4.45 -8.92 25.25
C ARG A 26 -4.90 -9.65 23.99
N SER A 27 -4.32 -10.82 23.72
CA SER A 27 -4.87 -11.71 22.72
C SER A 27 -6.19 -12.28 23.22
N ILE A 28 -7.19 -12.29 22.35
CA ILE A 28 -8.58 -12.68 22.66
C ILE A 28 -8.98 -13.83 21.73
N ASP A 29 -9.60 -14.89 22.24
CA ASP A 29 -10.28 -15.87 21.38
C ASP A 29 -11.66 -15.30 21.02
N LEU A 30 -12.16 -15.61 19.82
CA LEU A 30 -13.50 -15.20 19.40
C LEU A 30 -14.58 -15.57 20.43
N ARG A 31 -14.44 -16.72 21.10
CA ARG A 31 -15.34 -17.20 22.16
C ARG A 31 -15.34 -16.34 23.41
N ASP A 32 -14.31 -15.54 23.63
CA ASP A 32 -14.26 -14.65 24.79
C ASP A 32 -15.16 -13.44 24.60
N LEU A 33 -15.49 -13.04 23.35
CA LEU A 33 -16.32 -11.87 23.01
C LEU A 33 -17.82 -12.01 23.31
N VAL A 34 -18.19 -12.94 24.18
CA VAL A 34 -19.56 -13.15 24.63
C VAL A 34 -20.13 -11.84 25.19
N HIS A 35 -21.33 -11.49 24.73
CA HIS A 35 -22.09 -10.27 25.04
C HIS A 35 -21.43 -8.94 24.64
N ALA A 36 -20.26 -8.96 23.98
CA ALA A 36 -19.63 -7.73 23.51
C ALA A 36 -20.48 -7.08 22.41
N ARG A 37 -20.74 -5.77 22.55
CA ARG A 37 -21.23 -4.94 21.44
C ARG A 37 -20.03 -4.28 20.77
N ILE A 38 -19.83 -4.57 19.49
CA ILE A 38 -18.58 -4.25 18.80
C ILE A 38 -18.91 -3.28 17.66
N ALA A 39 -18.48 -2.03 17.77
CA ALA A 39 -18.58 -1.06 16.69
C ALA A 39 -17.41 -1.29 15.73
N ILE A 40 -17.69 -1.73 14.51
CA ILE A 40 -16.69 -2.14 13.53
C ILE A 40 -16.53 -1.02 12.51
N ASP A 41 -15.30 -0.55 12.33
CA ASP A 41 -14.90 0.26 11.18
C ASP A 41 -14.97 -0.63 9.91
N ALA A 42 -16.13 -0.56 9.27
CA ALA A 42 -16.48 -1.42 8.16
C ALA A 42 -15.90 -0.92 6.84
N THR A 43 -15.55 0.38 6.72
CA THR A 43 -14.79 0.88 5.58
C THR A 43 -13.43 0.20 5.54
N LEU A 44 -12.65 0.28 6.62
CA LEU A 44 -11.30 -0.29 6.64
C LEU A 44 -11.34 -1.81 6.58
N LEU A 45 -12.31 -2.46 7.24
CA LEU A 45 -12.52 -3.90 7.10
C LEU A 45 -12.75 -4.30 5.63
N THR A 46 -13.63 -3.58 4.92
CA THR A 46 -13.92 -3.83 3.50
C THR A 46 -12.67 -3.67 2.64
N GLN A 47 -11.89 -2.61 2.86
CA GLN A 47 -10.63 -2.38 2.15
C GLN A 47 -9.65 -3.55 2.36
N ARG A 48 -9.46 -3.98 3.62
CA ARG A 48 -8.55 -5.08 3.93
C ARG A 48 -8.97 -6.40 3.29
N LEU A 49 -10.26 -6.69 3.28
CA LEU A 49 -10.81 -7.89 2.65
C LEU A 49 -10.70 -7.82 1.12
N PHE A 50 -10.88 -6.63 0.52
CA PHE A 50 -10.68 -6.40 -0.91
C PHE A 50 -9.24 -6.64 -1.36
N TYR A 51 -8.26 -6.25 -0.54
CA TYR A 51 -6.84 -6.47 -0.84
C TYR A 51 -6.29 -7.83 -0.37
N ARG A 52 -7.13 -8.72 0.18
CA ARG A 52 -6.72 -10.09 0.55
C ARG A 52 -6.32 -10.86 -0.71
N ALA A 53 -5.26 -11.66 -0.61
CA ALA A 53 -4.87 -12.56 -1.70
C ALA A 53 -5.97 -13.62 -1.89
N SER A 54 -6.70 -13.53 -3.01
CA SER A 54 -7.77 -14.45 -3.39
C SER A 54 -8.02 -14.36 -4.89
N THR A 55 -8.43 -15.47 -5.50
CA THR A 55 -8.89 -15.53 -6.90
C THR A 55 -10.34 -15.12 -7.06
N ASP A 56 -11.11 -15.00 -5.97
CA ASP A 56 -12.52 -14.58 -5.98
C ASP A 56 -12.62 -13.08 -6.29
N PRO A 57 -13.32 -12.66 -7.37
CA PRO A 57 -13.56 -11.24 -7.65
C PRO A 57 -14.39 -10.55 -6.56
N ALA A 58 -15.31 -11.28 -5.91
CA ALA A 58 -16.16 -10.80 -4.83
C ALA A 58 -15.60 -11.11 -3.42
N ARG A 59 -14.28 -11.33 -3.31
CA ARG A 59 -13.57 -11.67 -2.06
C ARG A 59 -13.88 -10.78 -0.86
N HIS A 60 -14.21 -9.51 -1.08
CA HIS A 60 -14.58 -8.57 -0.02
C HIS A 60 -15.95 -8.90 0.59
N VAL A 61 -16.95 -9.24 -0.26
CA VAL A 61 -18.26 -9.74 0.17
C VAL A 61 -18.13 -11.12 0.83
N THR A 62 -17.42 -12.04 0.18
CA THR A 62 -17.19 -13.40 0.73
C THR A 62 -16.50 -13.33 2.08
N GLY A 63 -15.44 -12.52 2.19
CA GLY A 63 -14.70 -12.33 3.44
C GLY A 63 -15.54 -11.64 4.52
N CYS A 64 -16.38 -10.65 4.17
CA CYS A 64 -17.24 -10.00 5.15
C CYS A 64 -18.31 -10.97 5.69
N ARG A 65 -18.89 -11.79 4.80
CA ARG A 65 -19.80 -12.86 5.19
C ARG A 65 -19.14 -13.84 6.15
N GLU A 66 -17.89 -14.26 5.88
CA GLU A 66 -17.11 -15.12 6.77
C GLU A 66 -16.93 -14.48 8.16
N VAL A 67 -16.62 -13.18 8.21
CA VAL A 67 -16.46 -12.42 9.45
C VAL A 67 -17.76 -12.36 10.24
N ILE A 68 -18.87 -11.97 9.61
CA ILE A 68 -20.19 -11.89 10.25
C ILE A 68 -20.64 -13.27 10.74
N GLN A 69 -20.47 -14.31 9.93
CA GLN A 69 -20.80 -15.67 10.33
C GLN A 69 -19.95 -16.16 11.51
N ALA A 70 -18.67 -15.79 11.56
CA ALA A 70 -17.82 -16.10 12.71
C ALA A 70 -18.34 -15.40 13.96
N LEU A 71 -18.63 -14.10 13.89
CA LEU A 71 -19.17 -13.33 15.00
C LEU A 71 -20.53 -13.88 15.48
N HIS A 72 -21.43 -14.28 14.58
CA HIS A 72 -22.72 -14.89 14.92
C HIS A 72 -22.62 -16.27 15.57
N ARG A 73 -21.47 -16.96 15.53
CA ARG A 73 -21.26 -18.20 16.30
C ARG A 73 -21.07 -17.94 17.79
N VAL A 74 -20.83 -16.69 18.18
CA VAL A 74 -20.69 -16.23 19.55
C VAL A 74 -21.82 -15.23 19.83
N PRO A 75 -22.40 -15.18 21.03
CA PRO A 75 -23.45 -14.23 21.38
C PRO A 75 -22.90 -12.79 21.54
N CYS A 76 -22.32 -12.24 20.49
CA CYS A 76 -21.84 -10.86 20.40
C CYS A 76 -22.72 -10.06 19.42
N HIS A 77 -22.66 -8.74 19.48
CA HIS A 77 -23.51 -7.83 18.71
C HIS A 77 -22.62 -6.90 17.87
N PRO A 78 -22.30 -7.26 16.63
CA PRO A 78 -21.57 -6.38 15.73
C PRO A 78 -22.45 -5.21 15.25
N ILE A 79 -21.85 -4.04 15.10
CA ILE A 79 -22.45 -2.84 14.52
C ILE A 79 -21.48 -2.35 13.45
N MET A 80 -21.89 -2.32 12.18
CA MET A 80 -21.02 -1.91 11.08
C MET A 80 -21.13 -0.42 10.83
N VAL A 81 -19.99 0.29 10.83
CA VAL A 81 -19.92 1.73 10.60
C VAL A 81 -19.11 1.98 9.34
N PHE A 82 -19.69 2.70 8.38
CA PHE A 82 -19.06 3.06 7.12
C PHE A 82 -18.85 4.56 7.02
N ASP A 83 -17.84 4.96 6.26
CA ASP A 83 -17.73 6.33 5.79
C ASP A 83 -18.83 6.63 4.78
N HIS A 84 -19.30 7.87 4.73
CA HIS A 84 -20.18 8.25 3.64
C HIS A 84 -19.51 8.02 2.28
N PRO A 85 -20.16 7.35 1.31
CA PRO A 85 -19.54 7.05 0.03
C PRO A 85 -19.26 8.29 -0.84
N ASN A 86 -19.94 9.41 -0.56
CA ASN A 86 -19.84 10.65 -1.34
C ASN A 86 -19.28 11.84 -0.56
N ALA A 87 -19.08 11.70 0.76
CA ALA A 87 -18.69 12.81 1.62
C ALA A 87 -17.31 12.48 2.22
N ARG A 88 -16.37 13.42 2.16
CA ARG A 88 -15.00 13.26 2.68
C ARG A 88 -14.61 14.47 3.50
N LEU A 89 -13.88 14.23 4.60
CA LEU A 89 -13.31 15.28 5.43
C LEU A 89 -12.32 16.13 4.62
N PRO A 90 -12.47 17.47 4.58
CA PRO A 90 -11.53 18.35 3.88
C PRO A 90 -10.09 18.19 4.36
N GLN A 91 -9.88 17.93 5.65
CA GLN A 91 -8.57 17.75 6.27
C GLN A 91 -7.84 16.50 5.75
N LYS A 92 -8.58 15.50 5.23
CA LYS A 92 -8.02 14.31 4.57
C LYS A 92 -7.76 14.46 3.07
N ALA A 93 -8.14 15.59 2.45
CA ALA A 93 -7.97 15.79 1.01
C ALA A 93 -6.51 15.60 0.57
N ARG A 94 -5.54 16.00 1.41
CA ARG A 94 -4.11 15.82 1.15
C ARG A 94 -3.68 14.36 1.14
N GLU A 95 -4.08 13.60 2.15
CA GLU A 95 -3.79 12.16 2.21
C GLU A 95 -4.46 11.43 1.04
N HIS A 96 -5.68 11.84 0.66
CA HIS A 96 -6.34 11.33 -0.55
C HIS A 96 -5.57 11.69 -1.84
N ALA A 97 -5.10 12.93 -1.99
CA ALA A 97 -4.28 13.34 -3.13
C ALA A 97 -2.97 12.54 -3.19
N ARG A 98 -2.30 12.34 -2.06
CA ARG A 98 -1.11 11.48 -1.95
C ARG A 98 -1.41 10.04 -2.37
N ARG A 99 -2.54 9.48 -1.91
CA ARG A 99 -2.99 8.13 -2.32
C ARG A 99 -3.31 8.07 -3.82
N ARG A 100 -3.94 9.10 -4.40
CA ARG A 100 -4.18 9.20 -5.86
C ARG A 100 -2.87 9.27 -6.64
N ALA A 101 -1.93 10.13 -6.24
CA ALA A 101 -0.61 10.23 -6.87
C ALA A 101 0.16 8.90 -6.79
N ALA A 102 0.14 8.24 -5.63
CA ALA A 102 0.74 6.93 -5.45
C ALA A 102 0.07 5.85 -6.33
N HIS A 103 -1.26 5.92 -6.47
CA HIS A 103 -2.02 5.04 -7.36
C HIS A 103 -1.67 5.26 -8.83
N HIS A 104 -1.64 6.50 -9.32
CA HIS A 104 -1.20 6.83 -10.68
C HIS A 104 0.22 6.35 -10.94
N LEU A 105 1.14 6.57 -10.00
CA LEU A 105 2.50 6.05 -10.10
C LEU A 105 2.54 4.52 -10.14
N ALA A 106 1.67 3.83 -9.39
CA ALA A 106 1.56 2.37 -9.42
C ALA A 106 1.01 1.87 -10.76
N LEU A 107 0.00 2.53 -11.34
CA LEU A 107 -0.53 2.25 -12.68
C LEU A 107 0.56 2.39 -13.75
N GLN A 108 1.28 3.52 -13.74
CA GLN A 108 2.40 3.76 -14.66
C GLN A 108 3.50 2.70 -14.52
N ARG A 109 3.82 2.29 -13.29
CA ARG A 109 4.80 1.21 -13.06
C ARG A 109 4.27 -0.14 -13.53
N HIS A 110 2.98 -0.41 -13.38
CA HIS A 110 2.37 -1.65 -13.86
C HIS A 110 2.38 -1.74 -15.39
N SER A 111 1.98 -0.67 -16.08
CA SER A 111 1.96 -0.64 -17.55
C SER A 111 3.37 -0.81 -18.12
N TRP A 112 4.34 -0.07 -17.58
CA TRP A 112 5.73 -0.15 -18.00
C TRP A 112 6.32 -1.55 -17.77
N GLU A 113 6.01 -2.18 -16.64
CA GLU A 113 6.52 -3.50 -16.33
C GLU A 113 5.82 -4.62 -17.11
N SER A 114 4.57 -4.41 -17.50
CA SER A 114 3.86 -5.30 -18.43
C SER A 114 4.48 -5.23 -19.83
N ALA A 115 4.79 -4.02 -20.33
CA ALA A 115 5.51 -3.84 -21.59
C ALA A 115 6.92 -4.46 -21.54
N ARG A 116 7.63 -4.34 -20.41
CA ARG A 116 8.90 -5.06 -20.21
C ARG A 116 8.71 -6.57 -20.31
N HIS A 117 7.72 -7.13 -19.64
CA HIS A 117 7.49 -8.57 -19.64
C HIS A 117 7.28 -9.10 -21.07
N ALA A 118 6.42 -8.45 -21.85
CA ALA A 118 6.18 -8.81 -23.25
C ALA A 118 7.47 -8.76 -24.09
N ARG A 119 8.31 -7.72 -23.93
CA ARG A 119 9.62 -7.67 -24.60
C ARG A 119 10.55 -8.79 -24.16
N LEU A 120 10.59 -9.11 -22.87
CA LEU A 120 11.44 -10.18 -22.34
C LEU A 120 11.00 -11.55 -22.87
N GLU A 121 9.70 -11.79 -23.06
CA GLU A 121 9.20 -13.01 -23.71
C GLU A 121 9.62 -13.08 -25.18
N ALA A 122 9.52 -11.97 -25.91
CA ALA A 122 10.01 -11.89 -27.29
C ALA A 122 11.54 -12.09 -27.37
N LEU A 123 12.31 -11.53 -26.42
CA LEU A 123 13.74 -11.77 -26.28
C LEU A 123 14.06 -13.23 -25.95
N ALA A 124 13.23 -13.90 -25.14
CA ALA A 124 13.39 -15.32 -24.82
C ALA A 124 13.28 -16.17 -26.10
N ALA A 125 12.28 -15.89 -26.94
CA ALA A 125 12.13 -16.54 -28.25
C ALA A 125 13.35 -16.26 -29.16
N CYS A 126 13.87 -15.03 -29.16
CA CYS A 126 15.09 -14.69 -29.89
C CYS A 126 16.32 -15.45 -29.36
N ALA A 127 16.44 -15.60 -28.03
CA ALA A 127 17.52 -16.35 -27.40
C ALA A 127 17.45 -17.85 -27.73
N ASP A 128 16.25 -18.42 -27.77
CA ASP A 128 16.02 -19.82 -28.16
C ASP A 128 16.39 -20.04 -29.64
N ALA A 129 16.00 -19.12 -30.54
CA ALA A 129 16.42 -19.15 -31.94
C ALA A 129 17.94 -18.99 -32.09
N HIS A 130 18.56 -18.06 -31.36
CA HIS A 130 20.00 -17.86 -31.35
C HIS A 130 20.77 -19.09 -30.85
N ALA A 131 20.24 -19.81 -29.86
CA ALA A 131 20.86 -21.03 -29.34
C ALA A 131 20.93 -22.15 -30.39
N SER A 132 20.00 -22.16 -31.36
CA SER A 132 19.98 -23.13 -32.47
C SER A 132 20.98 -22.84 -33.59
N LEU A 133 21.59 -21.65 -33.62
CA LEU A 133 22.54 -21.23 -34.65
C LEU A 133 23.93 -21.88 -34.48
N THR A 134 24.62 -22.10 -35.60
CA THR A 134 26.05 -22.45 -35.62
C THR A 134 26.92 -21.27 -35.19
N ASP A 135 28.16 -21.53 -34.75
CA ASP A 135 29.05 -20.44 -34.30
C ASP A 135 29.39 -19.43 -35.41
N GLY A 136 29.42 -19.87 -36.66
CA GLY A 136 29.58 -18.98 -37.83
C GLY A 136 28.36 -18.08 -38.05
N GLU A 137 27.16 -18.59 -37.85
CA GLU A 137 25.91 -17.81 -37.94
C GLU A 137 25.77 -16.83 -36.76
N LYS A 138 26.16 -17.24 -35.54
CA LYS A 138 26.20 -16.34 -34.37
C LYS A 138 27.13 -15.16 -34.62
N ALA A 139 28.32 -15.39 -35.17
CA ALA A 139 29.25 -14.33 -35.52
C ALA A 139 28.69 -13.36 -36.58
N GLN A 140 27.97 -13.89 -37.59
CA GLN A 140 27.29 -13.07 -38.59
C GLN A 140 26.16 -12.25 -37.99
N LEU A 141 25.36 -12.83 -37.08
CA LEU A 141 24.29 -12.13 -36.35
C LEU A 141 24.85 -10.96 -35.54
N SER A 142 25.87 -11.20 -34.72
CA SER A 142 26.50 -10.15 -33.91
C SER A 142 27.08 -9.02 -34.77
N GLU A 143 27.67 -9.34 -35.93
CA GLU A 143 28.16 -8.32 -36.85
C GLU A 143 27.03 -7.48 -37.47
N ARG A 144 25.91 -8.09 -37.85
CA ARG A 144 24.73 -7.38 -38.36
C ARG A 144 24.13 -6.44 -37.31
N LEU A 145 23.97 -6.91 -36.07
CA LEU A 145 23.47 -6.10 -34.96
C LEU A 145 24.37 -4.87 -34.70
N ARG A 146 25.70 -5.06 -34.72
CA ARG A 146 26.66 -3.95 -34.60
C ARG A 146 26.57 -2.95 -35.75
N GLN A 147 26.32 -3.42 -36.98
CA GLN A 147 26.18 -2.55 -38.15
C GLN A 147 24.94 -1.66 -38.04
N TRP A 148 23.80 -2.21 -37.63
CA TRP A 148 22.58 -1.41 -37.47
C TRP A 148 22.66 -0.42 -36.32
N GLN A 149 23.28 -0.81 -35.20
CA GLN A 149 23.55 0.13 -34.10
C GLN A 149 24.37 1.34 -34.56
N ARG A 150 25.33 1.14 -35.47
CA ARG A 150 26.12 2.24 -36.08
C ARG A 150 25.30 3.08 -37.07
N CYS A 151 24.32 2.49 -37.74
CA CYS A 151 23.42 3.20 -38.67
C CYS A 151 22.45 4.12 -37.93
N ASP A 152 21.88 3.69 -36.80
CA ASP A 152 20.97 4.52 -35.99
C ASP A 152 21.64 5.77 -35.42
N LEU A 153 22.94 5.67 -35.07
CA LEU A 153 23.74 6.82 -34.65
C LEU A 153 23.97 7.84 -35.77
N ARG A 154 23.67 7.50 -37.04
CA ARG A 154 23.88 8.35 -38.22
C ARG A 154 22.59 8.80 -38.91
N GLY A 155 21.42 8.30 -38.52
CA GLY A 155 20.15 8.75 -39.08
C GLY A 155 18.97 8.04 -38.42
N ALA A 156 18.07 8.82 -37.81
CA ALA A 156 16.80 8.33 -37.30
C ALA A 156 15.93 7.85 -38.48
N GLN A 157 15.85 6.54 -38.70
CA GLN A 157 14.75 5.94 -39.45
C GLN A 157 13.75 5.37 -38.46
N THR A 158 12.55 5.95 -38.48
CA THR A 158 11.39 5.53 -37.70
C THR A 158 10.96 4.15 -38.19
N TYR A 159 11.10 3.13 -37.35
CA TYR A 159 10.57 1.79 -37.61
C TYR A 159 9.09 1.75 -37.26
N ALA A 160 8.27 1.21 -38.18
CA ALA A 160 6.87 0.91 -37.92
C ALA A 160 6.81 -0.17 -36.83
N PRO A 161 6.24 0.15 -35.67
CA PRO A 161 6.41 -0.73 -34.55
C PRO A 161 5.20 -1.69 -34.45
N LEU A 162 5.20 -2.63 -33.48
CA LEU A 162 4.07 -3.55 -33.22
C LEU A 162 2.69 -2.87 -33.44
N ALA A 163 1.74 -3.61 -34.03
CA ALA A 163 0.46 -3.14 -34.56
C ALA A 163 -0.17 -2.00 -33.74
N GLU A 164 -0.57 -0.93 -34.43
CA GLU A 164 -1.13 0.31 -33.87
C GLU A 164 -2.21 0.06 -32.80
N GLU A 165 -3.02 -0.99 -32.98
CA GLU A 165 -4.10 -1.39 -32.06
C GLU A 165 -3.60 -1.83 -30.68
N GLN A 166 -2.45 -2.50 -30.58
CA GLN A 166 -1.82 -2.86 -29.29
C GLN A 166 -1.13 -1.65 -28.63
N ARG A 167 -0.63 -0.70 -29.44
CA ARG A 167 0.02 0.53 -28.97
C ARG A 167 -0.98 1.55 -28.45
N GLU A 168 -2.09 1.78 -29.13
CA GLU A 168 -3.11 2.75 -28.72
C GLU A 168 -3.78 2.35 -27.41
N SER A 169 -4.02 1.05 -27.18
CA SER A 169 -4.55 0.53 -25.92
C SER A 169 -3.56 0.71 -24.74
N LEU A 170 -2.25 0.60 -24.98
CA LEU A 170 -1.20 0.83 -23.98
C LEU A 170 -0.88 2.31 -23.75
N LEU A 171 -1.03 3.16 -24.78
CA LEU A 171 -0.66 4.58 -24.76
C LEU A 171 -1.79 5.51 -24.29
N GLN A 172 -3.05 5.07 -24.31
CA GLN A 172 -4.18 5.84 -23.75
C GLN A 172 -4.02 6.16 -22.25
N HIS A 173 -3.16 5.42 -21.54
CA HIS A 173 -2.83 5.66 -20.13
C HIS A 173 -1.51 6.42 -19.91
N THR A 174 -0.79 6.78 -20.96
CA THR A 174 0.37 7.68 -20.93
C THR A 174 -0.03 9.06 -21.42
N LEU A 175 -0.92 9.73 -20.68
CA LEU A 175 -1.04 11.18 -20.81
C LEU A 175 0.18 11.86 -20.17
N ASP A 176 0.61 12.94 -20.83
CA ASP A 176 1.83 13.72 -20.61
C ASP A 176 2.13 13.99 -19.12
N PRO A 177 3.29 13.55 -18.58
CA PRO A 177 3.66 13.73 -17.18
C PRO A 177 3.80 15.20 -16.73
N ALA A 178 3.95 16.15 -17.66
CA ALA A 178 4.14 17.56 -17.34
C ALA A 178 2.92 18.44 -17.64
N ALA A 179 1.97 17.97 -18.48
CA ALA A 179 0.83 18.79 -18.91
C ALA A 179 -0.46 18.56 -18.10
N GLN A 180 -0.55 17.51 -17.28
CA GLN A 180 -1.74 17.26 -16.45
C GLN A 180 -1.57 17.60 -14.97
N PHE A 181 -0.35 17.79 -14.50
CA PHE A 181 -0.09 18.19 -13.13
C PHE A 181 1.14 19.10 -13.13
N GLU A 182 0.89 20.42 -13.24
CA GLU A 182 1.70 21.35 -12.44
C GLU A 182 1.62 20.89 -10.97
N ASP A 183 2.57 21.29 -10.13
CA ASP A 183 2.68 20.93 -8.70
C ASP A 183 1.44 21.34 -7.85
N ASP A 184 0.25 20.82 -8.18
CA ASP A 184 -1.04 21.08 -7.55
C ASP A 184 -1.20 20.31 -6.24
N ALA A 185 -0.12 19.70 -5.75
CA ALA A 185 0.02 19.36 -4.33
C ALA A 185 -0.12 20.60 -3.41
N TYR A 186 -0.02 21.81 -3.97
CA TYR A 186 -0.02 23.09 -3.26
C TYR A 186 -1.06 24.12 -3.75
N ALA A 187 -1.97 23.75 -4.66
CA ALA A 187 -3.02 24.67 -5.12
C ALA A 187 -4.08 24.92 -4.04
N SER A 188 -4.54 26.17 -3.93
CA SER A 188 -5.70 26.55 -3.10
C SER A 188 -6.96 25.85 -3.62
N PHE A 189 -7.67 25.20 -2.69
CA PHE A 189 -8.89 24.42 -2.91
C PHE A 189 -9.91 25.03 -3.89
N ARG A 190 -10.41 24.22 -4.83
CA ARG A 190 -11.56 24.49 -5.71
C ARG A 190 -12.47 23.25 -5.80
N ASP A 191 -13.78 23.46 -5.72
CA ASP A 191 -14.83 22.43 -5.55
C ASP A 191 -15.07 21.56 -6.80
N ASP A 192 -14.46 21.93 -7.92
CA ASP A 192 -14.83 21.57 -9.28
C ASP A 192 -13.95 20.47 -9.92
N GLU A 193 -12.91 19.97 -9.26
CA GLU A 193 -11.94 18.98 -9.82
C GLU A 193 -12.26 17.50 -9.51
N TYR A 194 -13.52 17.15 -9.27
CA TYR A 194 -13.92 15.80 -8.85
C TYR A 194 -14.81 15.09 -9.87
N GLU A 195 -14.23 14.59 -10.97
CA GLU A 195 -14.88 13.59 -11.82
C GLU A 195 -14.22 12.20 -11.66
N ILE A 196 -15.07 11.18 -11.53
CA ILE A 196 -14.70 9.77 -11.44
C ILE A 196 -14.52 9.27 -12.87
N VAL A 197 -13.32 8.82 -13.20
CA VAL A 197 -13.03 8.19 -14.50
C VAL A 197 -13.10 6.67 -14.31
N ASP A 198 -14.01 6.01 -15.03
CA ASP A 198 -14.07 4.56 -15.10
C ASP A 198 -12.88 4.02 -15.92
N GLU A 199 -12.25 2.94 -15.45
CA GLU A 199 -11.14 2.28 -16.13
C GLU A 199 -11.63 1.48 -17.35
N PRO A 200 -10.95 1.55 -18.51
CA PRO A 200 -11.30 0.78 -19.70
C PRO A 200 -10.85 -0.69 -19.57
N GLU A 201 -11.61 -1.58 -20.22
CA GLU A 201 -11.28 -3.00 -20.35
C GLU A 201 -10.03 -3.20 -21.23
N VAL A 202 -9.06 -3.97 -20.72
CA VAL A 202 -7.86 -4.37 -21.45
C VAL A 202 -8.12 -5.70 -22.15
N ALA A 203 -8.10 -5.70 -23.48
CA ALA A 203 -8.15 -6.91 -24.28
C ALA A 203 -6.78 -7.60 -24.30
N ASP A 204 -6.79 -8.92 -24.13
CA ASP A 204 -5.62 -9.76 -23.93
C ASP A 204 -5.43 -10.61 -25.19
N ASP A 205 -4.76 -10.05 -26.22
CA ASP A 205 -4.42 -10.77 -27.44
C ASP A 205 -2.96 -10.49 -27.84
N PHE A 206 -2.09 -11.45 -27.54
CA PHE A 206 -0.72 -11.50 -28.06
C PHE A 206 -0.52 -12.82 -28.83
N GLU A 207 -0.22 -12.71 -30.13
CA GLU A 207 0.23 -13.84 -30.94
C GLU A 207 1.76 -13.81 -31.14
N PRO A 208 2.46 -14.92 -30.87
CA PRO A 208 3.91 -14.98 -31.01
C PRO A 208 4.35 -14.97 -32.49
N VAL A 209 5.29 -14.08 -32.82
CA VAL A 209 5.90 -13.99 -34.15
C VAL A 209 6.87 -15.15 -34.38
N ALA A 210 6.59 -15.99 -35.38
CA ALA A 210 7.49 -17.05 -35.81
C ALA A 210 8.67 -16.48 -36.62
N VAL A 211 9.89 -16.63 -36.10
CA VAL A 211 11.14 -16.19 -36.77
C VAL A 211 11.72 -17.38 -37.55
N SER A 212 11.98 -17.20 -38.86
CA SER A 212 12.41 -18.28 -39.77
C SER A 212 13.75 -18.05 -40.46
N THR A 213 14.36 -16.85 -40.37
CA THR A 213 15.66 -16.53 -40.98
C THR A 213 16.58 -15.71 -40.08
N LEU A 214 17.90 -15.73 -40.35
CA LEU A 214 18.90 -14.97 -39.57
C LEU A 214 18.71 -13.45 -39.66
N ASP A 215 18.23 -12.94 -40.80
CA ASP A 215 17.85 -11.54 -40.95
C ASP A 215 16.63 -11.19 -40.10
N GLN A 216 15.61 -12.04 -40.07
CA GLN A 216 14.43 -11.82 -39.23
C GLN A 216 14.82 -11.82 -37.74
N LEU A 217 15.72 -12.72 -37.31
CA LEU A 217 16.20 -12.75 -35.93
C LEU A 217 16.98 -11.49 -35.56
N ALA A 218 17.87 -11.04 -36.44
CA ALA A 218 18.58 -9.79 -36.26
C ALA A 218 17.57 -8.63 -36.11
N HIS A 219 16.62 -8.50 -37.05
CA HIS A 219 15.63 -7.42 -37.06
C HIS A 219 14.78 -7.44 -35.79
N ALA A 220 14.37 -8.62 -35.32
CA ALA A 220 13.60 -8.77 -34.10
C ALA A 220 14.38 -8.26 -32.87
N ILE A 221 15.63 -8.70 -32.67
CA ILE A 221 16.48 -8.26 -31.55
C ILE A 221 16.70 -6.75 -31.61
N HIS A 222 16.95 -6.22 -32.81
CA HIS A 222 17.18 -4.79 -33.02
C HIS A 222 15.93 -3.94 -32.74
N ALA A 223 14.76 -4.39 -33.21
CA ALA A 223 13.48 -3.72 -32.96
C ALA A 223 13.16 -3.66 -31.45
N LEU A 224 13.36 -4.76 -30.73
CA LEU A 224 13.16 -4.81 -29.27
C LEU A 224 14.11 -3.85 -28.55
N ARG A 225 15.37 -3.74 -29.00
CA ARG A 225 16.34 -2.78 -28.46
C ARG A 225 15.91 -1.33 -28.71
N GLN A 226 15.42 -1.03 -29.92
CA GLN A 226 14.93 0.30 -30.25
C GLN A 226 13.72 0.67 -29.42
N GLU A 227 12.77 -0.25 -29.24
CA GLU A 227 11.65 -0.06 -28.33
C GLU A 227 12.14 0.24 -26.91
N TYR A 228 13.07 -0.56 -26.38
CA TYR A 228 13.66 -0.32 -25.06
C TYR A 228 14.33 1.07 -24.94
N ALA A 229 15.03 1.51 -25.98
CA ALA A 229 15.72 2.80 -26.01
C ALA A 229 14.77 4.01 -26.09
N GLN A 230 13.60 3.85 -26.72
CA GLN A 230 12.61 4.91 -26.94
C GLN A 230 11.61 5.05 -25.79
N LEU A 231 11.54 4.09 -24.86
CA LEU A 231 10.65 4.18 -23.71
C LEU A 231 10.98 5.38 -22.82
N ALA A 232 9.99 6.22 -22.56
CA ALA A 232 10.06 7.23 -21.51
C ALA A 232 10.35 6.53 -20.18
N ARG A 233 11.51 6.82 -19.56
CA ARG A 233 11.93 6.16 -18.32
C ARG A 233 11.24 6.86 -17.13
N PRO A 234 10.26 6.23 -16.46
CA PRO A 234 9.75 6.77 -15.21
C PRO A 234 10.86 6.77 -14.15
N ARG A 235 10.66 7.45 -13.01
CA ARG A 235 11.54 7.28 -11.84
C ARG A 235 11.46 5.81 -11.36
N GLU A 236 12.40 5.00 -11.84
CA GLU A 236 12.53 3.58 -11.52
C GLU A 236 12.74 3.38 -10.03
N THR A 237 12.09 2.38 -9.46
CA THR A 237 12.50 1.84 -8.16
C THR A 237 13.87 1.15 -8.29
N LEU A 238 14.57 0.92 -7.17
CA LEU A 238 15.80 0.12 -7.16
C LEU A 238 15.60 -1.24 -7.84
N SER A 239 14.47 -1.91 -7.60
CA SER A 239 14.17 -3.20 -8.24
C SER A 239 13.97 -3.07 -9.75
N GLN A 240 13.24 -2.06 -10.23
CA GLN A 240 13.09 -1.81 -11.67
C GLN A 240 14.42 -1.46 -12.33
N ARG A 241 15.25 -0.67 -11.65
CA ARG A 241 16.58 -0.30 -12.13
C ARG A 241 17.46 -1.52 -12.33
N SER A 242 17.42 -2.47 -11.40
CA SER A 242 18.15 -3.73 -11.53
C SER A 242 17.74 -4.53 -12.76
N LEU A 243 16.43 -4.61 -13.08
CA LEU A 243 15.98 -5.27 -14.31
C LEU A 243 16.44 -4.52 -15.57
N SER A 244 16.37 -3.18 -15.58
CA SER A 244 16.85 -2.36 -16.70
C SER A 244 18.33 -2.59 -17.01
N CYS A 245 19.18 -2.60 -15.97
CA CYS A 245 20.61 -2.89 -16.14
C CYS A 245 20.85 -4.32 -16.67
N ALA A 246 20.07 -5.30 -16.22
CA ALA A 246 20.20 -6.68 -16.69
C ALA A 246 19.69 -6.87 -18.13
N GLU A 247 18.61 -6.20 -18.51
CA GLU A 247 18.08 -6.21 -19.88
C GLU A 247 19.06 -5.53 -20.85
N GLU A 248 19.67 -4.40 -20.46
CA GLU A 248 20.76 -3.77 -21.21
C GLU A 248 21.92 -4.75 -21.46
N HIS A 249 22.26 -5.58 -20.47
CA HIS A 249 23.28 -6.60 -20.60
C HIS A 249 22.89 -7.72 -21.58
N VAL A 250 21.60 -8.11 -21.64
CA VAL A 250 21.10 -9.08 -22.61
C VAL A 250 21.31 -8.58 -24.04
N TYR A 251 20.96 -7.32 -24.32
CA TYR A 251 21.21 -6.72 -25.64
C TYR A 251 22.70 -6.65 -25.97
N ALA A 252 23.54 -6.23 -25.01
CA ALA A 252 24.99 -6.18 -25.20
C ALA A 252 25.59 -7.57 -25.48
N SER A 253 25.03 -8.63 -24.89
CA SER A 253 25.48 -10.01 -25.10
C SER A 253 25.20 -10.51 -26.52
N PHE A 254 24.05 -10.16 -27.10
CA PHE A 254 23.75 -10.47 -28.49
C PHE A 254 24.70 -9.75 -29.47
N GLU A 255 25.06 -8.50 -29.18
CA GLU A 255 25.94 -7.68 -30.02
C GLU A 255 27.42 -8.07 -29.95
N SER A 256 27.88 -8.48 -28.77
CA SER A 256 29.28 -8.87 -28.56
C SER A 256 29.54 -10.32 -29.00
N GLY A 257 28.52 -11.19 -28.93
CA GLY A 257 28.67 -12.63 -29.13
C GLY A 257 29.45 -13.33 -28.00
N ALA A 258 29.73 -12.63 -26.89
CA ALA A 258 30.52 -13.13 -25.78
C ALA A 258 29.82 -12.92 -24.43
N LEU A 259 29.82 -13.96 -23.60
CA LEU A 259 29.59 -13.87 -22.14
C LEU A 259 30.96 -13.83 -21.47
N GLY A 260 31.44 -12.63 -21.11
CA GLY A 260 32.76 -12.47 -20.52
C GLY A 260 33.06 -11.06 -20.03
N ALA A 261 34.29 -10.87 -19.52
CA ALA A 261 34.77 -9.63 -18.92
C ALA A 261 34.65 -8.38 -19.83
N ASP A 262 34.57 -8.57 -21.14
CA ASP A 262 34.43 -7.49 -22.12
C ASP A 262 32.99 -6.94 -22.23
N ALA A 263 31.98 -7.65 -21.73
CA ALA A 263 30.60 -7.14 -21.64
C ALA A 263 30.41 -6.16 -20.47
N CYS A 264 31.36 -6.09 -19.53
CA CYS A 264 31.35 -5.13 -18.42
C CYS A 264 31.53 -3.66 -18.88
N LEU A 265 31.84 -3.43 -20.16
CA LEU A 265 32.08 -2.10 -20.72
C LEU A 265 30.81 -1.38 -21.22
N VAL A 266 29.63 -2.02 -21.17
CA VAL A 266 28.37 -1.46 -21.72
C VAL A 266 27.37 -1.07 -20.64
N SER A 267 27.55 -1.52 -19.38
CA SER A 267 26.72 -1.04 -18.27
C SER A 267 27.18 0.34 -17.83
N HIS A 268 26.26 1.31 -17.81
CA HIS A 268 26.50 2.62 -17.19
C HIS A 268 26.73 2.55 -15.67
N ASP A 269 26.52 1.38 -15.03
CA ASP A 269 26.80 1.12 -13.61
C ASP A 269 27.41 -0.29 -13.39
N PRO A 270 28.74 -0.41 -13.30
CA PRO A 270 29.44 -1.68 -13.11
C PRO A 270 29.15 -2.35 -11.75
N THR A 271 28.86 -1.56 -10.71
CA THR A 271 28.65 -2.06 -9.34
C THR A 271 27.27 -2.70 -9.17
N GLN A 272 26.24 -2.09 -9.75
CA GLN A 272 24.91 -2.69 -9.80
C GLN A 272 24.93 -3.99 -10.60
N TRP A 273 25.62 -4.02 -11.75
CA TRP A 273 25.75 -5.23 -12.55
C TRP A 273 26.42 -6.38 -11.79
N GLN A 274 27.50 -6.12 -11.06
CA GLN A 274 28.16 -7.16 -10.24
C GLN A 274 27.21 -7.76 -9.19
N THR A 275 26.39 -6.92 -8.56
CA THR A 275 25.39 -7.36 -7.57
C THR A 275 24.33 -8.25 -8.22
N ILE A 276 23.77 -7.80 -9.35
CA ILE A 276 22.75 -8.54 -10.11
C ILE A 276 23.31 -9.86 -10.64
N ARG A 277 24.53 -9.84 -11.19
CA ARG A 277 25.23 -11.04 -11.66
C ARG A 277 25.38 -12.06 -10.54
N HIS A 278 25.77 -11.63 -9.34
CA HIS A 278 25.90 -12.54 -8.19
C HIS A 278 24.54 -13.13 -7.76
N GLU A 279 23.46 -12.36 -7.81
CA GLU A 279 22.10 -12.88 -7.56
C GLU A 279 21.65 -13.87 -8.64
N LEU A 280 21.96 -13.59 -9.91
CA LEU A 280 21.71 -14.48 -11.05
C LEU A 280 22.50 -15.79 -10.92
N GLU A 281 23.80 -15.72 -10.64
CA GLU A 281 24.67 -16.89 -10.41
C GLU A 281 24.08 -17.78 -9.30
N ARG A 282 23.63 -17.17 -8.20
CA ARG A 282 22.94 -17.89 -7.11
C ARG A 282 21.57 -18.44 -7.48
N ALA A 283 20.85 -17.81 -8.39
CA ALA A 283 19.54 -18.29 -8.86
C ALA A 283 19.71 -19.49 -9.79
N VAL A 284 20.64 -19.41 -10.75
CA VAL A 284 21.00 -20.51 -11.66
C VAL A 284 21.52 -21.72 -10.88
N GLN A 285 22.43 -21.54 -9.92
CA GLN A 285 22.92 -22.61 -9.05
C GLN A 285 21.80 -23.34 -8.28
N ARG A 286 20.74 -22.62 -7.89
CA ARG A 286 19.58 -23.22 -7.22
C ARG A 286 18.72 -24.05 -8.17
N LEU A 287 18.59 -23.63 -9.42
CA LEU A 287 17.86 -24.36 -10.46
C LEU A 287 18.63 -25.63 -10.90
N GLU A 288 19.95 -25.53 -11.08
CA GLU A 288 20.81 -26.69 -11.40
C GLU A 288 20.83 -27.75 -10.28
N TRP A 289 20.58 -27.33 -9.03
CA TRP A 289 20.48 -28.24 -7.88
C TRP A 289 19.17 -29.05 -7.84
N GLU A 290 18.06 -28.53 -8.36
CA GLU A 290 16.76 -29.23 -8.37
C GLU A 290 16.78 -30.48 -9.28
N ASP A 291 17.73 -30.58 -10.22
CA ASP A 291 17.96 -31.74 -11.10
C ASP A 291 18.91 -32.81 -10.52
N GLY A 292 19.38 -32.65 -9.27
CA GLY A 292 20.03 -33.73 -8.50
C GLY A 292 21.44 -34.16 -8.95
N ARG A 293 22.14 -33.39 -9.79
CA ARG A 293 23.54 -33.64 -10.18
C ARG A 293 24.37 -32.36 -10.19
N TRP A 294 25.55 -32.40 -9.58
CA TRP A 294 26.59 -31.40 -9.86
C TRP A 294 27.16 -31.64 -11.25
N THR A 295 26.99 -30.68 -12.18
CA THR A 295 27.84 -30.65 -13.38
C THR A 295 29.25 -30.27 -12.95
N SER A 296 30.18 -31.21 -13.08
CA SER A 296 31.54 -31.14 -12.56
C SER A 296 32.47 -30.22 -13.37
N ASP A 297 31.99 -29.08 -13.85
CA ASP A 297 32.85 -28.13 -14.56
C ASP A 297 33.52 -27.18 -13.55
N THR A 298 34.85 -27.25 -13.47
CA THR A 298 35.68 -26.47 -12.54
C THR A 298 35.84 -25.00 -12.95
N GLN A 299 35.14 -24.57 -14.01
CA GLN A 299 34.90 -23.16 -14.30
C GLN A 299 33.45 -22.88 -13.89
N GLY A 300 33.22 -21.88 -13.03
CA GLY A 300 31.89 -21.58 -12.51
C GLY A 300 30.81 -21.46 -13.61
N PRO A 301 29.52 -21.60 -13.27
CA PRO A 301 28.45 -21.70 -14.25
C PRO A 301 28.51 -20.55 -15.26
N SER A 302 28.72 -20.87 -16.54
CA SER A 302 28.63 -19.90 -17.62
C SER A 302 27.15 -19.56 -17.82
N ILE A 303 26.68 -18.48 -17.19
CA ILE A 303 25.27 -18.07 -17.27
C ILE A 303 24.92 -17.79 -18.73
N ARG A 304 23.98 -18.54 -19.33
CA ARG A 304 23.55 -18.29 -20.71
C ARG A 304 22.61 -17.10 -20.76
N VAL A 305 22.58 -16.39 -21.89
CA VAL A 305 21.64 -15.26 -22.13
C VAL A 305 20.19 -15.68 -21.87
N ARG A 306 19.83 -16.92 -22.25
CA ARG A 306 18.50 -17.49 -21.99
C ARG A 306 18.19 -17.61 -20.50
N ASP A 307 19.16 -18.00 -19.67
CA ASP A 307 18.97 -18.15 -18.22
C ASP A 307 18.75 -16.77 -17.57
N ILE A 308 19.45 -15.73 -18.04
CA ILE A 308 19.24 -14.34 -17.63
C ILE A 308 17.81 -13.90 -17.96
N ILE A 309 17.36 -14.10 -19.21
CA ILE A 309 16.02 -13.70 -19.64
C ILE A 309 14.94 -14.41 -18.82
N THR A 310 15.08 -15.72 -18.55
CA THR A 310 14.15 -16.48 -17.70
C THR A 310 14.01 -15.86 -16.32
N TYR A 311 15.14 -15.50 -15.69
CA TYR A 311 15.13 -14.84 -14.39
C TYR A 311 14.45 -13.46 -14.45
N LEU A 312 14.74 -12.68 -15.49
CA LEU A 312 14.11 -11.37 -15.69
C LEU A 312 12.61 -11.48 -15.91
N CYS A 313 12.13 -12.46 -16.69
CA CYS A 313 10.69 -12.72 -16.84
C CYS A 313 10.05 -13.00 -15.48
N ALA A 314 10.62 -13.92 -14.69
CA ALA A 314 10.08 -14.27 -13.37
C ALA A 314 10.07 -13.07 -12.40
N TRP A 315 11.13 -12.24 -12.42
CA TRP A 315 11.20 -11.04 -11.59
C TRP A 315 10.19 -9.99 -12.07
N SER A 316 10.06 -9.79 -13.37
CA SER A 316 9.10 -8.86 -13.97
C SER A 316 7.66 -9.26 -13.63
N THR A 317 7.29 -10.55 -13.75
CA THR A 317 5.99 -11.06 -13.32
C THR A 317 5.72 -10.78 -11.84
N ARG A 318 6.75 -10.88 -10.97
CA ARG A 318 6.61 -10.55 -9.56
C ARG A 318 6.34 -9.05 -9.35
N LEU A 319 7.03 -8.17 -10.07
CA LEU A 319 6.81 -6.73 -10.01
C LEU A 319 5.44 -6.34 -10.55
N MET A 320 5.00 -6.95 -11.66
CA MET A 320 3.64 -6.77 -12.21
C MET A 320 2.57 -7.07 -11.15
N ARG A 321 2.65 -8.21 -10.45
CA ARG A 321 1.69 -8.54 -9.37
C ARG A 321 1.69 -7.53 -8.22
N ILE A 322 2.87 -6.99 -7.88
CA ILE A 322 3.00 -5.96 -6.84
C ILE A 322 2.31 -4.67 -7.30
N TYR A 323 2.64 -4.20 -8.50
CA TYR A 323 2.12 -2.95 -9.02
C TYR A 323 0.62 -3.02 -9.31
N GLN A 324 0.15 -4.12 -9.91
CA GLN A 324 -1.27 -4.40 -10.14
C GLN A 324 -2.07 -4.40 -8.83
N ARG A 325 -1.51 -4.90 -7.73
CA ARG A 325 -2.18 -4.85 -6.43
C ARG A 325 -2.24 -3.43 -5.87
N SER A 326 -1.16 -2.65 -6.02
CA SER A 326 -1.12 -1.26 -5.58
C SER A 326 -1.89 -0.27 -6.48
N SER A 327 -2.17 -0.67 -7.71
CA SER A 327 -2.90 0.10 -8.72
C SER A 327 -4.39 -0.23 -8.75
N ARG A 328 -4.91 -0.94 -7.74
CA ARG A 328 -6.35 -1.21 -7.62
C ARG A 328 -6.88 -0.35 -6.50
N LEU A 329 -7.82 0.54 -6.79
CA LEU A 329 -8.62 1.19 -5.75
C LEU A 329 -9.81 0.29 -5.40
N VAL A 330 -10.31 0.44 -4.17
CA VAL A 330 -11.55 -0.22 -3.77
C VAL A 330 -12.71 0.53 -4.42
N PRO A 331 -13.48 -0.10 -5.33
CA PRO A 331 -14.56 0.59 -6.02
C PRO A 331 -15.66 0.93 -5.01
N LYS A 332 -16.39 2.02 -5.27
CA LYS A 332 -17.53 2.43 -4.44
C LYS A 332 -18.56 1.30 -4.29
N GLN A 333 -18.80 0.55 -5.36
CA GLN A 333 -19.71 -0.59 -5.37
C GLN A 333 -19.37 -1.63 -4.31
N ALA A 334 -18.08 -1.86 -4.03
CA ALA A 334 -17.68 -2.85 -3.02
C ALA A 334 -18.20 -2.50 -1.60
N TYR A 335 -18.26 -1.21 -1.25
CA TYR A 335 -18.83 -0.78 0.03
C TYR A 335 -20.35 -0.94 0.03
N VAL A 336 -21.02 -0.65 -1.09
CA VAL A 336 -22.47 -0.82 -1.26
C VAL A 336 -22.86 -2.30 -1.11
N ASP A 337 -22.14 -3.19 -1.78
CA ASP A 337 -22.39 -4.64 -1.74
C ASP A 337 -22.24 -5.18 -0.30
N VAL A 338 -21.22 -4.71 0.43
CA VAL A 338 -21.02 -5.12 1.83
C VAL A 338 -22.10 -4.53 2.75
N MET A 339 -22.52 -3.28 2.57
CA MET A 339 -23.63 -2.70 3.32
C MET A 339 -24.94 -3.49 3.10
N GLU A 340 -25.24 -3.87 1.87
CA GLU A 340 -26.41 -4.69 1.53
C GLU A 340 -26.32 -6.10 2.16
N LEU A 341 -25.16 -6.74 2.08
CA LEU A 341 -24.89 -8.02 2.76
C LEU A 341 -25.16 -7.92 4.26
N CYS A 342 -24.64 -6.89 4.94
CA CYS A 342 -24.84 -6.68 6.38
C CYS A 342 -26.32 -6.58 6.73
N ARG A 343 -27.10 -5.81 5.94
CA ARG A 343 -28.55 -5.68 6.12
C ARG A 343 -29.28 -7.02 5.95
N HIS A 344 -28.93 -7.81 4.94
CA HIS A 344 -29.50 -9.16 4.76
C HIS A 344 -29.14 -10.13 5.89
N LEU A 345 -27.98 -9.95 6.50
CA LEU A 345 -27.54 -10.73 7.66
C LEU A 345 -28.04 -10.15 9.00
N HIS A 346 -28.92 -9.14 8.97
CA HIS A 346 -29.49 -8.48 10.14
C HIS A 346 -28.44 -7.86 11.08
N VAL A 347 -27.33 -7.38 10.54
CA VAL A 347 -26.32 -6.61 11.26
C VAL A 347 -26.61 -5.11 11.08
N PRO A 348 -26.71 -4.32 12.17
CA PRO A 348 -26.90 -2.87 12.08
C PRO A 348 -25.80 -2.20 11.25
N VAL A 349 -26.21 -1.27 10.38
CA VAL A 349 -25.32 -0.50 9.50
C VAL A 349 -25.55 0.99 9.75
N LEU A 350 -24.48 1.71 10.09
CA LEU A 350 -24.44 3.16 10.21
C LEU A 350 -23.47 3.74 9.18
N VAL A 351 -23.72 4.97 8.75
CA VAL A 351 -22.89 5.71 7.80
C VAL A 351 -22.55 7.06 8.43
N SER A 352 -21.28 7.49 8.34
CA SER A 352 -20.84 8.75 8.93
C SER A 352 -21.27 9.96 8.10
N GLY A 353 -22.17 10.78 8.62
CA GLY A 353 -22.68 11.98 7.95
C GLY A 353 -23.97 11.74 7.14
N ASP A 354 -24.60 12.84 6.70
CA ASP A 354 -25.91 12.85 6.01
C ASP A 354 -25.82 12.76 4.48
N GLY A 355 -24.59 12.78 3.95
CA GLY A 355 -24.31 12.68 2.53
C GLY A 355 -24.42 13.96 1.71
N THR A 356 -24.75 15.08 2.34
CA THR A 356 -24.71 16.39 1.70
C THR A 356 -23.33 17.03 1.87
N LYS A 357 -22.83 17.71 0.83
CA LYS A 357 -21.51 18.37 0.88
C LYS A 357 -21.45 19.49 1.92
N GLU A 358 -22.59 20.15 2.17
CA GLU A 358 -22.78 21.23 3.16
C GLU A 358 -23.50 20.75 4.44
N GLY A 359 -23.67 19.43 4.59
CA GLY A 359 -24.39 18.82 5.71
C GLY A 359 -23.70 18.89 7.04
N GLY A 360 -24.30 18.22 8.04
CA GLY A 360 -23.72 18.12 9.39
C GLY A 360 -22.24 17.68 9.38
N PRO A 361 -21.51 17.88 10.48
CA PRO A 361 -20.06 17.66 10.52
C PRO A 361 -19.71 16.26 10.03
N LEU A 362 -18.94 16.18 8.95
CA LEU A 362 -18.41 14.92 8.45
C LEU A 362 -17.43 14.37 9.47
N HIS A 363 -17.47 13.06 9.68
CA HIS A 363 -16.51 12.33 10.50
C HIS A 363 -16.21 11.00 9.83
N GLU A 364 -15.18 10.32 10.29
CA GLU A 364 -14.82 9.00 9.76
C GLU A 364 -15.55 7.88 10.46
N ALA A 365 -15.53 6.71 9.84
CA ALA A 365 -16.13 5.49 10.38
C ALA A 365 -15.59 5.16 11.77
N GLU A 366 -14.29 5.29 12.00
CA GLU A 366 -13.65 5.02 13.29
C GLU A 366 -13.99 6.08 14.36
N ALA A 367 -14.17 7.35 13.94
CA ALA A 367 -14.66 8.41 14.81
C ALA A 367 -16.11 8.16 15.26
N LEU A 368 -16.99 7.81 14.32
CA LEU A 368 -18.39 7.47 14.61
C LEU A 368 -18.51 6.17 15.43
N ALA A 369 -17.70 5.15 15.13
CA ALA A 369 -17.61 3.93 15.92
C ALA A 369 -17.15 4.23 17.36
N SER A 370 -16.20 5.14 17.53
CA SER A 370 -15.74 5.56 18.86
C SER A 370 -16.81 6.34 19.61
N ALA A 371 -17.59 7.18 18.93
CA ALA A 371 -18.74 7.85 19.53
C ALA A 371 -19.80 6.85 20.03
N LEU A 372 -20.08 5.77 19.28
CA LEU A 372 -20.99 4.71 19.74
C LEU A 372 -20.53 4.07 21.05
N VAL A 373 -19.22 3.89 21.25
CA VAL A 373 -18.69 3.36 22.51
C VAL A 373 -18.80 4.40 23.64
N ARG A 374 -18.42 5.65 23.38
CA ARG A 374 -18.48 6.75 24.37
C ARG A 374 -19.91 7.02 24.84
N ASP A 375 -20.88 6.95 23.95
CA ASP A 375 -22.30 7.19 24.23
C ASP A 375 -23.01 5.92 24.78
N GLY A 376 -22.29 4.80 24.93
CA GLY A 376 -22.77 3.60 25.62
C GLY A 376 -23.56 2.62 24.75
N TYR A 377 -23.56 2.78 23.42
CA TYR A 377 -24.19 1.86 22.45
C TYR A 377 -23.29 0.66 22.12
N ALA A 378 -21.97 0.79 22.24
CA ALA A 378 -20.99 -0.27 22.04
C ALA A 378 -20.01 -0.38 23.23
N ASP A 379 -19.24 -1.46 23.30
CA ASP A 379 -18.25 -1.70 24.36
C ASP A 379 -16.80 -1.56 23.87
N MET A 380 -16.57 -1.70 22.56
CA MET A 380 -15.25 -1.54 21.94
C MET A 380 -15.37 -1.21 20.45
N VAL A 381 -14.33 -0.60 19.88
CA VAL A 381 -14.19 -0.34 18.45
C VAL A 381 -13.30 -1.40 17.83
N ALA A 382 -13.74 -2.05 16.74
CA ALA A 382 -12.91 -2.93 15.95
C ALA A 382 -12.37 -2.19 14.72
N SER A 383 -11.07 -1.90 14.71
CA SER A 383 -10.38 -1.28 13.57
C SER A 383 -8.89 -1.69 13.54
N GLU A 384 -8.25 -1.51 12.38
CA GLU A 384 -6.78 -1.54 12.28
C GLU A 384 -6.17 -0.14 12.29
N ASP A 385 -7.00 0.90 12.26
CA ASP A 385 -6.57 2.27 12.34
C ASP A 385 -6.13 2.60 13.77
N SER A 386 -4.92 3.14 13.90
CA SER A 386 -4.37 3.52 15.20
C SER A 386 -4.86 4.87 15.70
N ASP A 387 -5.58 5.64 14.87
CA ASP A 387 -6.22 6.90 15.30
C ASP A 387 -7.35 6.65 16.31
N VAL A 388 -7.91 5.43 16.38
CA VAL A 388 -8.83 5.01 17.45
C VAL A 388 -8.22 5.18 18.84
N LEU A 389 -6.89 5.09 18.97
CA LEU A 389 -6.19 5.33 20.23
C LEU A 389 -6.38 6.76 20.76
N LEU A 390 -6.80 7.72 19.93
CA LEU A 390 -7.05 9.11 20.32
C LEU A 390 -8.48 9.37 20.78
N TYR A 391 -9.41 8.44 20.55
CA TYR A 391 -10.80 8.60 20.97
C TYR A 391 -11.12 8.03 22.37
N GLN A 392 -10.09 7.54 23.10
CA GLN A 392 -10.22 7.06 24.49
C GLN A 392 -11.20 5.88 24.66
N VAL A 393 -11.26 4.99 23.67
CA VAL A 393 -12.14 3.81 23.65
C VAL A 393 -11.33 2.52 23.45
N PRO A 394 -11.76 1.35 23.97
CA PRO A 394 -11.08 0.09 23.74
C PRO A 394 -11.01 -0.26 22.25
N LEU A 395 -9.84 -0.71 21.78
CA LEU A 395 -9.59 -1.03 20.38
C LEU A 395 -9.39 -2.55 20.20
N LEU A 396 -10.23 -3.19 19.41
CA LEU A 396 -10.12 -4.58 18.99
C LEU A 396 -9.51 -4.66 17.59
N ARG A 397 -8.43 -5.42 17.44
CA ARG A 397 -7.68 -5.56 16.19
C ARG A 397 -7.75 -6.99 15.68
N GLY A 398 -7.37 -7.19 14.41
CA GLY A 398 -7.24 -8.52 13.80
C GLY A 398 -8.56 -9.13 13.33
N LEU A 399 -9.62 -8.35 13.16
CA LEU A 399 -10.93 -8.89 12.76
C LEU A 399 -10.91 -9.54 11.36
N SER A 400 -10.21 -8.91 10.39
CA SER A 400 -10.14 -9.38 9.00
C SER A 400 -9.57 -10.80 8.81
N ASN A 401 -8.79 -11.30 9.77
CA ASN A 401 -8.18 -12.63 9.74
C ASN A 401 -8.47 -13.44 11.02
N MET A 402 -9.38 -12.96 11.88
CA MET A 402 -9.74 -13.56 13.17
C MET A 402 -8.56 -13.78 14.14
N SER A 403 -7.48 -13.00 14.00
CA SER A 403 -6.34 -13.00 14.92
C SER A 403 -6.52 -11.88 15.95
N LEU A 404 -7.47 -12.05 16.86
CA LEU A 404 -7.99 -10.95 17.67
C LEU A 404 -7.03 -10.51 18.79
N GLU A 405 -6.87 -9.19 18.92
CA GLU A 405 -6.08 -8.53 19.97
C GLU A 405 -6.83 -7.30 20.48
N LEU A 406 -7.12 -7.27 21.78
CA LEU A 406 -7.78 -6.15 22.45
C LEU A 406 -6.72 -5.23 23.07
N VAL A 407 -6.90 -3.93 22.88
CA VAL A 407 -6.05 -2.87 23.39
C VAL A 407 -6.86 -2.01 24.36
N ASP A 408 -6.36 -1.88 25.58
CA ASP A 408 -6.89 -0.94 26.57
C ASP A 408 -6.18 0.41 26.40
N THR A 409 -6.84 1.32 25.67
CA THR A 409 -6.34 2.66 25.35
C THR A 409 -6.14 3.53 26.58
N LEU A 410 -7.04 3.45 27.56
CA LEU A 410 -6.95 4.23 28.79
C LEU A 410 -5.69 3.85 29.59
N ARG A 411 -5.24 2.59 29.52
CA ARG A 411 -3.98 2.16 30.13
C ARG A 411 -2.74 2.57 29.33
N VAL A 412 -2.85 2.80 28.02
CA VAL A 412 -1.71 3.22 27.18
C VAL A 412 -1.15 4.56 27.64
N TYR A 413 -2.01 5.56 27.86
CA TYR A 413 -1.57 6.93 28.15
C TYR A 413 -0.68 7.05 29.39
N PRO A 414 -1.08 6.56 30.59
CA PRO A 414 -0.23 6.65 31.78
C PRO A 414 1.00 5.75 31.74
N HIS A 415 1.01 4.66 30.95
CA HIS A 415 2.23 3.87 30.76
C HIS A 415 3.25 4.60 29.89
N MET A 416 2.79 5.34 28.89
CA MET A 416 3.67 6.10 28.00
C MET A 416 4.16 7.40 28.61
N PHE A 417 3.28 8.11 29.32
CA PHE A 417 3.55 9.42 29.90
C PHE A 417 3.20 9.46 31.40
N PRO A 418 3.87 8.65 32.25
CA PRO A 418 3.53 8.52 33.68
C PRO A 418 3.74 9.78 34.50
N GLN A 419 4.57 10.72 34.02
CA GLN A 419 4.89 11.97 34.70
C GLN A 419 4.15 13.17 34.13
N ALA A 420 3.31 12.98 33.10
CA ALA A 420 2.55 14.08 32.52
C ALA A 420 1.35 14.44 33.39
N THR A 421 1.04 15.73 33.52
CA THR A 421 -0.14 16.22 34.23
C THR A 421 -1.43 15.66 33.64
N SER A 422 -1.50 15.61 32.31
CA SER A 422 -2.53 14.93 31.54
C SER A 422 -1.85 13.91 30.63
N PRO A 423 -1.86 12.62 30.98
CA PRO A 423 -1.25 11.58 30.15
C PRO A 423 -1.90 11.49 28.75
N PHE A 424 -3.19 11.77 28.65
CA PHE A 424 -3.89 11.80 27.36
C PHE A 424 -3.42 12.97 26.49
N ASP A 425 -3.32 14.18 27.03
CA ASP A 425 -2.86 15.33 26.22
C ASP A 425 -1.42 15.13 25.73
N ALA A 426 -0.55 14.58 26.58
CA ALA A 426 0.80 14.20 26.17
C ALA A 426 0.78 13.10 25.08
N PHE A 427 -0.15 12.15 25.16
CA PHE A 427 -0.31 11.13 24.12
C PHE A 427 -0.84 11.72 22.80
N LEU A 428 -1.76 12.69 22.85
CA LEU A 428 -2.25 13.41 21.67
C LEU A 428 -1.12 14.19 20.98
N GLU A 429 -0.31 14.93 21.74
CA GLU A 429 0.88 15.62 21.21
C GLU A 429 1.89 14.63 20.61
N PHE A 430 2.07 13.48 21.25
CA PHE A 430 2.90 12.41 20.72
C PHE A 430 2.39 11.86 19.38
N ALA A 431 1.08 11.65 19.25
CA ALA A 431 0.48 11.16 18.03
C ALA A 431 0.63 12.16 16.88
N LEU A 432 0.34 13.43 17.14
CA LEU A 432 0.54 14.52 16.19
C LEU A 432 2.01 14.64 15.75
N LEU A 433 2.96 14.50 16.69
CA LEU A 433 4.39 14.53 16.38
C LEU A 433 4.84 13.32 15.53
N CYS A 434 4.27 12.13 15.75
CA CYS A 434 4.50 10.96 14.90
C CYS A 434 3.90 11.15 13.50
N GLY A 435 2.86 11.97 13.38
CA GLY A 435 2.05 12.13 12.19
C GLY A 435 0.78 11.28 12.27
N THR A 436 -0.35 11.96 12.18
CA THR A 436 -1.69 11.36 12.01
C THR A 436 -2.12 11.52 10.55
N ASP A 437 -3.30 10.99 10.24
CA ASP A 437 -3.92 11.19 8.94
C ASP A 437 -4.37 12.66 8.68
N PHE A 438 -4.37 13.52 9.71
CA PHE A 438 -4.86 14.90 9.64
C PHE A 438 -3.77 15.98 9.67
N ASN A 439 -2.50 15.61 9.91
CA ASN A 439 -1.40 16.57 9.93
C ASN A 439 -0.15 16.02 9.24
N ARG A 440 0.71 16.92 8.77
CA ARG A 440 1.98 16.56 8.17
C ARG A 440 3.00 16.11 9.21
N THR A 441 3.74 15.06 8.90
CA THR A 441 4.78 14.51 9.78
C THR A 441 6.05 15.36 9.73
N VAL A 442 6.58 15.72 10.90
CA VAL A 442 7.88 16.39 11.01
C VAL A 442 9.00 15.44 10.52
N PRO A 443 9.79 15.83 9.50
CA PRO A 443 10.82 14.95 8.95
C PRO A 443 11.87 14.56 9.98
N GLY A 444 12.26 13.28 9.97
CA GLY A 444 13.32 12.75 10.84
C GLY A 444 12.89 12.44 12.28
N ILE A 445 11.61 12.62 12.61
CA ILE A 445 11.03 12.20 13.90
C ILE A 445 10.19 10.94 13.70
N ALA A 446 10.43 9.93 14.54
CA ALA A 446 9.65 8.69 14.61
C ALA A 446 9.22 8.43 16.06
N ALA A 447 8.36 7.43 16.29
CA ALA A 447 7.74 7.15 17.60
C ALA A 447 8.70 7.21 18.81
N THR A 448 9.89 6.61 18.73
CA THR A 448 10.87 6.66 19.85
C THR A 448 11.34 8.07 20.15
N THR A 449 11.69 8.84 19.12
CA THR A 449 12.10 10.23 19.28
C THR A 449 10.93 11.09 19.75
N ALA A 450 9.74 10.91 19.16
CA ALA A 450 8.53 11.64 19.50
C ALA A 450 8.18 11.46 20.98
N CYS A 451 8.10 10.21 21.47
CA CYS A 451 7.75 9.94 22.87
C CYS A 451 8.74 10.59 23.84
N ARG A 452 10.04 10.47 23.59
CA ARG A 452 11.07 11.14 24.42
C ARG A 452 10.94 12.66 24.37
N SER A 453 10.75 13.23 23.17
CA SER A 453 10.65 14.68 22.99
C SER A 453 9.41 15.24 23.69
N ILE A 454 8.26 14.59 23.57
CA ILE A 454 7.04 15.02 24.28
C ILE A 454 7.17 14.83 25.79
N ALA A 455 7.76 13.75 26.27
CA ALA A 455 8.03 13.58 27.70
C ALA A 455 8.94 14.67 28.27
N GLN A 456 9.83 15.26 27.45
CA GLN A 456 10.76 16.30 27.86
C GLN A 456 10.18 17.73 27.72
N TYR A 457 9.51 18.01 26.60
CA TYR A 457 9.12 19.37 26.20
C TYR A 457 7.61 19.62 26.25
N GLY A 458 6.79 18.58 26.38
CA GLY A 458 5.35 18.67 26.58
C GLY A 458 4.51 18.82 25.32
N SER A 459 4.93 19.62 24.34
CA SER A 459 4.14 19.90 23.11
C SER A 459 4.98 19.90 21.84
N VAL A 460 4.33 19.69 20.68
CA VAL A 460 4.98 19.75 19.36
C VAL A 460 5.64 21.11 19.13
N GLU A 461 4.98 22.21 19.52
CA GLU A 461 5.53 23.56 19.43
C GLU A 461 6.84 23.71 20.22
N ALA A 462 6.85 23.25 21.47
CA ALA A 462 8.03 23.32 22.32
C ALA A 462 9.16 22.44 21.76
N VAL A 463 8.85 21.26 21.24
CA VAL A 463 9.83 20.38 20.58
C VAL A 463 10.50 21.08 19.41
N LEU A 464 9.73 21.71 18.53
CA LEU A 464 10.28 22.40 17.37
C LEU A 464 11.17 23.57 17.79
N ARG A 465 10.67 24.47 18.66
CA ARG A 465 11.44 25.64 19.14
C ARG A 465 12.73 25.27 19.87
N MET A 466 12.72 24.20 20.67
CA MET A 466 13.88 23.80 21.47
C MET A 466 14.89 22.93 20.70
N SER A 467 14.50 22.37 19.55
CA SER A 467 15.33 21.47 18.75
C SER A 467 15.86 22.10 17.47
N GLU A 468 15.58 23.38 17.19
CA GLU A 468 16.13 24.09 16.04
C GLU A 468 17.68 24.11 16.05
N PRO A 469 18.35 23.88 14.90
CA PRO A 469 17.81 23.70 13.55
C PRO A 469 17.58 22.22 13.16
N ARG A 470 17.65 21.28 14.12
CA ARG A 470 17.62 19.83 13.84
C ARG A 470 16.27 19.36 13.28
N TYR A 471 15.17 19.92 13.81
CA TYR A 471 13.82 19.64 13.35
C TYR A 471 13.15 20.97 12.99
N ALA A 472 12.36 20.96 11.92
CA ALA A 472 11.64 22.12 11.40
C ALA A 472 10.26 21.67 10.91
N PRO A 473 9.29 22.59 10.76
CA PRO A 473 8.02 22.28 10.15
C PRO A 473 8.18 21.57 8.79
N PRO A 474 7.28 20.62 8.46
CA PRO A 474 7.33 19.89 7.20
C PRO A 474 7.10 20.81 6.00
N ASP A 475 7.53 20.36 4.81
CA ASP A 475 7.27 21.01 3.51
C ASP A 475 7.60 22.52 3.46
N GLN A 476 8.61 22.96 4.22
CA GLN A 476 9.02 24.36 4.32
C GLN A 476 7.91 25.30 4.80
N LEU A 477 6.97 24.80 5.58
CA LEU A 477 5.95 25.64 6.19
C LEU A 477 6.54 26.63 7.18
N GLU A 478 5.90 27.79 7.23
CA GLU A 478 6.06 28.71 8.36
C GLU A 478 5.49 28.09 9.64
N MET A 479 6.14 28.39 10.77
CA MET A 479 5.78 27.82 12.08
C MET A 479 4.29 28.02 12.39
N ASP A 480 3.77 29.24 12.23
CA ASP A 480 2.38 29.58 12.56
C ASP A 480 1.37 28.79 11.71
N ALA A 481 1.68 28.57 10.43
CA ALA A 481 0.82 27.79 9.54
C ALA A 481 0.77 26.31 9.94
N TYR A 482 1.91 25.76 10.38
CA TYR A 482 1.96 24.39 10.86
C TYR A 482 1.26 24.24 12.22
N LEU A 483 1.39 25.22 13.13
CA LEU A 483 0.66 25.20 14.40
C LEU A 483 -0.85 25.28 14.21
N ALA A 484 -1.33 26.07 13.24
CA ALA A 484 -2.75 26.13 12.88
C ALA A 484 -3.26 24.76 12.38
N GLU A 485 -2.50 24.10 11.51
CA GLU A 485 -2.83 22.74 11.04
C GLU A 485 -2.89 21.73 12.19
N LEU A 486 -1.94 21.79 13.12
CA LEU A 486 -1.96 20.92 14.30
C LEU A 486 -3.21 21.18 15.15
N GLU A 487 -3.64 22.43 15.29
CA GLU A 487 -4.84 22.77 16.06
C GLU A 487 -6.12 22.26 15.41
N GLU A 488 -6.23 22.35 14.09
CA GLU A 488 -7.32 21.71 13.35
C GLU A 488 -7.35 20.20 13.57
N ALA A 489 -6.18 19.55 13.50
CA ALA A 489 -6.06 18.11 13.77
C ALA A 489 -6.46 17.76 15.22
N ARG A 490 -6.04 18.54 16.23
CA ARG A 490 -6.49 18.35 17.63
C ARG A 490 -8.00 18.42 17.75
N SER A 491 -8.61 19.42 17.12
CA SER A 491 -10.04 19.65 17.21
C SER A 491 -10.86 18.44 16.74
N ILE A 492 -10.40 17.73 15.70
CA ILE A 492 -11.06 16.52 15.18
C ILE A 492 -11.12 15.40 16.23
N PHE A 493 -10.04 15.18 16.97
CA PHE A 493 -9.96 14.12 17.99
C PHE A 493 -10.67 14.52 19.30
N LEU A 494 -10.65 15.81 19.63
CA LEU A 494 -11.30 16.33 20.84
C LEU A 494 -12.83 16.47 20.70
N HIS A 495 -13.32 16.64 19.47
CA HIS A 495 -14.74 16.81 19.16
C HIS A 495 -15.24 15.71 18.20
N PRO A 496 -15.27 14.43 18.62
CA PRO A 496 -15.86 13.37 17.81
C PRO A 496 -17.37 13.60 17.61
N PRO A 497 -17.98 12.90 16.62
CA PRO A 497 -19.41 13.04 16.36
C PRO A 497 -20.24 12.68 17.59
N ARG A 498 -21.45 13.22 17.66
CA ARG A 498 -22.46 12.79 18.63
C ARG A 498 -23.43 11.82 17.97
N ILE A 499 -23.85 10.79 18.70
CA ILE A 499 -24.88 9.87 18.22
C ILE A 499 -26.25 10.49 18.46
N GLU A 500 -26.92 10.91 17.38
CA GLU A 500 -28.30 11.36 17.48
C GLU A 500 -29.23 10.20 17.86
N LEU A 501 -30.19 10.46 18.75
CA LEU A 501 -31.12 9.43 19.23
C LEU A 501 -31.88 8.77 18.08
N ALA A 502 -32.34 9.57 17.11
CA ALA A 502 -33.06 9.08 15.93
C ALA A 502 -32.21 8.08 15.12
N MET A 503 -30.94 8.40 14.87
CA MET A 503 -30.01 7.50 14.18
C MET A 503 -29.81 6.19 14.94
N ALA A 504 -29.69 6.24 16.27
CA ALA A 504 -29.57 5.04 17.09
C ALA A 504 -30.85 4.19 17.05
N GLU A 505 -32.02 4.82 17.15
CA GLU A 505 -33.33 4.15 17.10
C GLU A 505 -33.61 3.50 15.74
N GLU A 506 -33.31 4.20 14.64
CA GLU A 506 -33.44 3.68 13.27
C GLU A 506 -32.52 2.47 13.04
N ALA A 507 -31.30 2.50 13.59
CA ALA A 507 -30.37 1.38 13.55
C ALA A 507 -30.72 0.26 14.55
N GLY A 508 -31.80 0.40 15.33
CA GLY A 508 -32.23 -0.58 16.32
C GLY A 508 -31.29 -0.72 17.51
N LEU A 509 -30.42 0.28 17.74
CA LEU A 509 -29.45 0.27 18.82
C LEU A 509 -30.13 0.58 20.15
N ARG A 510 -29.65 -0.04 21.22
CA ARG A 510 -30.12 0.20 22.58
C ARG A 510 -28.94 0.57 23.46
N LEU A 511 -29.18 1.54 24.34
CA LEU A 511 -28.24 1.84 25.41
C LEU A 511 -28.00 0.60 26.27
N LYS A 512 -26.80 0.52 26.83
CA LYS A 512 -26.43 -0.54 27.76
C LYS A 512 -27.41 -0.56 28.93
N SER A 513 -28.22 -1.61 29.05
CA SER A 513 -28.82 -1.95 30.35
C SER A 513 -27.73 -2.57 31.22
N ALA A 514 -27.71 -2.27 32.52
CA ALA A 514 -26.82 -2.97 33.44
C ALA A 514 -26.95 -4.49 33.24
N LEU A 515 -25.82 -5.20 33.15
CA LEU A 515 -25.81 -6.65 33.07
C LEU A 515 -26.68 -7.20 34.22
N PRO A 516 -27.57 -8.18 33.97
CA PRO A 516 -28.27 -8.84 35.06
C PRO A 516 -27.22 -9.39 36.04
N SER A 517 -27.40 -9.10 37.33
CA SER A 517 -26.40 -9.27 38.42
C SER A 517 -25.91 -10.69 38.70
N CYS A 518 -26.26 -11.67 37.85
CA CYS A 518 -26.07 -13.10 38.10
C CYS A 518 -25.12 -13.81 37.12
N GLU A 519 -24.57 -13.13 36.11
CA GLU A 519 -23.60 -13.73 35.18
C GLU A 519 -22.16 -13.30 35.48
N PRO A 520 -21.18 -14.22 35.39
CA PRO A 520 -19.77 -13.88 35.51
C PRO A 520 -19.37 -12.95 34.37
N GLU A 521 -18.62 -11.90 34.71
CA GLU A 521 -18.15 -10.93 33.75
C GLU A 521 -17.25 -11.59 32.67
N PRO A 522 -17.46 -11.30 31.38
CA PRO A 522 -16.69 -11.94 30.33
C PRO A 522 -15.21 -11.51 30.37
N PRO A 523 -14.28 -12.36 29.90
CA PRO A 523 -12.84 -12.12 30.05
C PRO A 523 -12.34 -10.79 29.47
N TRP A 524 -12.96 -10.31 28.38
CA TRP A 524 -12.64 -9.01 27.78
C TRP A 524 -13.05 -7.85 28.69
N ALA A 525 -14.20 -7.93 29.36
CA ALA A 525 -14.69 -6.88 30.24
C ALA A 525 -13.81 -6.80 31.49
N THR A 526 -13.44 -7.94 32.08
CA THR A 526 -12.49 -7.96 33.21
C THR A 526 -11.15 -7.34 32.83
N PHE A 527 -10.62 -7.60 31.62
CA PHE A 527 -9.38 -6.96 31.16
C PHE A 527 -9.44 -5.44 31.20
N LEU A 528 -10.56 -4.87 30.74
CA LEU A 528 -10.78 -3.42 30.69
C LEU A 528 -11.12 -2.85 32.08
N HIS A 529 -11.84 -3.60 32.92
CA HIS A 529 -12.28 -3.14 34.25
C HIS A 529 -11.25 -3.30 35.36
N THR A 530 -10.23 -4.13 35.20
CA THR A 530 -9.19 -4.36 36.22
C THR A 530 -8.53 -3.04 36.70
N HIS A 531 -8.70 -1.93 35.95
CA HIS A 531 -8.19 -0.60 36.31
C HIS A 531 -9.19 0.57 36.21
N ALA A 532 -10.50 0.32 36.02
CA ALA A 532 -11.53 1.36 36.05
C ALA A 532 -11.70 2.05 37.44
N CYS A 533 -10.97 1.60 38.46
CA CYS A 533 -10.83 2.29 39.75
C CYS A 533 -9.96 3.56 39.71
N LEU A 534 -9.44 3.95 38.55
CA LEU A 534 -8.90 5.29 38.31
C LEU A 534 -10.03 6.11 37.66
N SER A 535 -10.81 6.78 38.51
CA SER A 535 -11.98 7.58 38.12
C SER A 535 -11.70 8.55 36.96
N PRO A 536 -12.70 8.85 36.11
CA PRO A 536 -12.63 10.00 35.23
C PRO A 536 -12.69 11.27 36.09
N ILE A 537 -11.72 12.17 35.90
CA ILE A 537 -11.80 13.58 36.32
C ILE A 537 -12.10 14.40 35.08
#